data_AF-A0A7S8F5X0-F1
#
_entry.id   AF-A0A7S8F5X0-F1
#
_cell.length_a   1.000
_cell.length_b   1.000
_cell.length_c   1.000
_cell.angle_alpha   90.00
_cell.angle_beta   90.00
_cell.angle_gamma   90.00
#
_symmetry.space_group_name_H-M   'P 1'
#
loop_
_entity.id
_entity.type
_entity.pdbx_description
1 polymer ?
#
loop_
_entity_poly.entity_id
_entity_poly.type
_entity_poly.pdbx_seq_one_letter_code
_entity_poly.pdbx_strand_id
1 'polypeptide(L)' 'MRHAKADDLDRIEPLLARLRTIEGLVERSRGTFYRKGRALLHFHEDKGSILADLKIDGVWHRYPATSSSECEALPEKIG' A
#
# COMPACT_ATOMS: atom_id res chain seq x y z
N MET A 1 -10.37 12.25 -0.10
CA MET A 1 -9.73 11.02 0.38
C MET A 1 -10.77 9.96 0.61
N ARG A 2 -10.71 8.89 -0.18
CA ARG A 2 -11.52 7.68 -0.04
C ARG A 2 -10.58 6.48 -0.11
N HIS A 3 -11.01 5.32 0.41
CA HIS A 3 -10.26 4.10 0.17
C HIS A 3 -10.17 3.83 -1.35
N ALA A 4 -9.00 3.37 -1.81
CA ALA A 4 -8.77 3.06 -3.22
C ALA A 4 -9.69 1.91 -3.64
N LYS A 5 -10.44 2.07 -4.72
CA LYS A 5 -11.29 1.01 -5.30
C LYS A 5 -10.47 0.17 -6.28
N ALA A 6 -11.09 -0.88 -6.82
CA ALA A 6 -10.45 -1.78 -7.77
C ALA A 6 -9.76 -1.04 -8.94
N ASP A 7 -10.45 -0.11 -9.60
CA ASP A 7 -9.88 0.66 -10.73
C ASP A 7 -8.70 1.55 -10.32
N ASP A 8 -8.73 2.08 -9.09
CA ASP A 8 -7.62 2.89 -8.54
C ASP A 8 -6.39 2.00 -8.29
N LEU A 9 -6.63 0.78 -7.80
CA LEU A 9 -5.61 -0.22 -7.49
C LEU A 9 -5.01 -0.87 -8.75
N ASP A 10 -5.77 -0.98 -9.85
CA ASP A 10 -5.25 -1.45 -11.15
C ASP A 10 -4.06 -0.61 -11.62
N ARG A 11 -4.08 0.70 -11.34
CA ARG A 11 -3.00 1.64 -11.71
C ARG A 11 -1.69 1.37 -10.98
N ILE A 12 -1.76 0.72 -9.81
CA ILE A 12 -0.60 0.37 -8.98
C ILE A 12 -0.41 -1.14 -8.87
N GLU A 13 -0.99 -1.94 -9.77
CA GLU A 13 -0.88 -3.40 -9.72
C GLU A 13 0.58 -3.90 -9.70
N PRO A 14 1.56 -3.29 -10.42
CA PRO A 14 2.97 -3.67 -10.29
C PRO A 14 3.52 -3.50 -8.86
N LEU A 15 3.09 -2.46 -8.14
CA LEU A 15 3.43 -2.28 -6.73
C LEU A 15 2.77 -3.35 -5.87
N LEU A 16 1.46 -3.62 -6.06
CA LEU A 16 0.75 -4.66 -5.32
C LEU A 16 1.40 -6.04 -5.51
N ALA A 17 1.82 -6.37 -6.73
CA ALA A 17 2.55 -7.59 -7.03
C ALA A 17 3.86 -7.69 -6.24
N ARG A 18 4.64 -6.61 -6.15
CA ARG A 18 5.87 -6.57 -5.32
C ARG A 18 5.58 -6.70 -3.83
N LEU A 19 4.51 -6.08 -3.34
CA LEU A 19 4.13 -6.20 -1.93
C LEU A 19 3.75 -7.64 -1.57
N ARG A 20 3.09 -8.37 -2.47
CA ARG A 20 2.76 -9.79 -2.30
C ARG A 20 3.99 -10.70 -2.19
N THR A 21 5.17 -10.27 -2.63
CA THR A 21 6.41 -11.06 -2.48
C THR A 21 7.12 -10.83 -1.15
N ILE A 22 6.67 -9.89 -0.31
CA ILE A 22 7.30 -9.57 0.97
C ILE A 22 6.90 -10.63 2.01
N GLU A 23 7.89 -11.29 2.61
CA GLU A 23 7.65 -12.33 3.61
C GLU A 23 6.92 -11.78 4.85
N GLY A 24 5.87 -12.49 5.27
CA GLY A 24 5.05 -12.12 6.42
C GLY A 24 4.03 -11.01 6.14
N LEU A 25 4.01 -10.45 4.94
CA LEU A 25 2.96 -9.54 4.49
C LEU A 25 1.83 -10.36 3.83
N VAL A 26 0.60 -10.18 4.30
CA VAL A 26 -0.57 -10.92 3.84
C VAL A 26 -1.61 -9.94 3.32
N GLU A 27 -1.94 -10.03 2.04
CA GLU A 27 -3.07 -9.29 1.46
C GLU A 27 -4.39 -9.96 1.89
N ARG A 28 -5.21 -9.27 2.68
CA ARG A 28 -6.52 -9.78 3.15
C ARG A 28 -7.67 -9.40 2.23
N SER A 29 -7.56 -8.22 1.64
CA SER A 29 -8.40 -7.73 0.56
C SER A 29 -7.48 -6.96 -0.39
N ARG A 30 -7.86 -6.83 -1.66
CA ARG A 30 -7.04 -6.14 -2.64
C ARG A 30 -6.62 -4.75 -2.12
N GLY A 31 -5.32 -4.48 -2.05
CA GLY A 31 -4.78 -3.22 -1.54
C GLY A 31 -4.75 -3.08 -0.01
N THR A 32 -5.11 -4.10 0.76
CA THR A 32 -5.04 -4.08 2.24
C THR A 32 -4.18 -5.22 2.75
N PHE A 33 -3.07 -4.87 3.36
CA PHE A 33 -2.06 -5.81 3.83
C PHE A 33 -1.95 -5.82 5.35
N TYR A 34 -1.73 -7.03 5.86
CA TYR A 34 -1.60 -7.33 7.28
C TYR A 34 -0.24 -7.98 7.54
N ARG A 35 0.31 -7.76 8.74
CA ARG A 35 1.47 -8.49 9.26
C ARG A 35 1.17 -8.96 10.67
N LYS A 36 1.40 -10.24 10.94
CA LYS A 36 1.09 -10.88 12.24
C LYS A 36 -0.35 -10.62 12.73
N GLY A 37 -1.33 -10.65 11.80
CA GLY A 37 -2.75 -10.44 12.10
C GLY A 37 -3.17 -8.99 12.36
N ARG A 38 -2.28 -8.00 12.21
CA ARG A 38 -2.60 -6.57 12.36
C ARG A 38 -2.52 -5.87 11.00
N ALA A 39 -3.43 -4.92 10.76
CA ALA A 39 -3.38 -4.08 9.57
C ALA A 39 -2.06 -3.30 9.56
N LEU A 40 -1.34 -3.40 8.43
CA LEU A 40 -0.04 -2.77 8.24
C LEU A 40 -0.09 -1.73 7.13
N LEU A 41 -0.75 -2.00 6.01
CA LEU A 41 -0.75 -1.11 4.85
C LEU A 41 -2.12 -1.11 4.17
N HIS A 42 -2.62 0.07 3.82
CA HIS A 42 -3.78 0.24 2.94
C HIS A 42 -3.65 1.46 2.04
N PHE A 43 -4.43 1.51 0.97
CA PHE A 43 -4.38 2.60 -0.02
C PHE A 43 -5.63 3.47 -0.01
N HIS A 44 -5.42 4.77 -0.22
CA HIS A 44 -6.45 5.77 -0.46
C HIS A 44 -6.23 6.43 -1.81
N GLU A 45 -7.32 6.88 -2.40
CA GLU A 45 -7.31 7.76 -3.56
C GLU A 45 -7.75 9.16 -3.15
N ASP A 46 -7.03 10.17 -3.66
CA ASP A 46 -7.37 11.57 -3.54
C ASP A 46 -7.06 12.34 -4.84
N LYS A 47 -8.12 12.75 -5.54
CA LYS A 47 -8.07 13.59 -6.75
C LYS A 47 -7.10 13.07 -7.83
N GLY A 48 -7.10 11.76 -8.05
CA GLY A 48 -6.28 11.08 -9.05
C GLY A 48 -4.93 10.57 -8.53
N SER A 49 -4.56 10.93 -7.29
CA SER A 49 -3.36 10.45 -6.61
C SER A 49 -3.67 9.28 -5.69
N ILE A 50 -2.78 8.30 -5.66
CA ILE A 50 -2.79 7.17 -4.72
C ILE A 50 -1.85 7.46 -3.56
N LEU A 51 -2.34 7.20 -2.35
CA LEU A 51 -1.66 7.38 -1.08
C LEU A 51 -1.65 6.05 -0.32
N ALA A 52 -0.48 5.66 0.16
CA ALA A 52 -0.27 4.49 0.99
C ALA A 52 -0.19 4.90 2.46
N ASP A 53 -1.11 4.41 3.28
CA ASP A 53 -1.00 4.52 4.73
C ASP A 53 -0.30 3.26 5.25
N LEU A 54 0.93 3.40 5.73
CA LEU A 54 1.77 2.34 6.27
C LEU A 54 1.93 2.52 7.78
N LYS A 55 1.74 1.45 8.54
CA LYS A 55 1.89 1.45 10.00
C LYS A 55 3.31 1.07 10.39
N ILE A 56 4.04 1.98 11.02
CA ILE A 56 5.41 1.79 11.52
C ILE A 56 5.38 2.08 13.03
N ASP A 57 5.90 1.14 13.84
CA ASP A 57 5.92 1.25 15.31
C ASP A 57 4.57 1.65 15.95
N GLY A 58 3.48 1.18 15.34
CA GLY A 58 2.12 1.44 15.80
C GLY A 58 1.51 2.76 15.29
N VAL A 59 2.28 3.59 14.60
CA VAL A 59 1.87 4.89 14.06
C VAL A 59 1.62 4.79 12.56
N TRP A 60 0.56 5.44 12.08
CA TRP A 60 0.27 5.51 10.65
C TRP A 60 1.06 6.63 9.99
N HIS A 61 1.84 6.27 8.99
CA HIS A 61 2.57 7.18 8.12
C HIS A 61 1.96 7.12 6.73
N ARG A 62 1.84 8.28 6.09
CA ARG A 62 1.30 8.40 4.75
C ARG A 62 2.42 8.66 3.76
N TYR A 63 2.46 7.84 2.71
CA TYR A 63 3.41 7.95 1.61
C TYR A 63 2.64 8.10 0.30
N PRO A 64 3.14 8.88 -0.66
CA PRO A 64 2.58 8.86 -1.99
C PRO A 64 2.95 7.53 -2.67
N ALA A 65 2.05 7.05 -3.54
CA ALA A 65 2.22 5.79 -4.28
C ALA A 65 1.58 5.93 -5.68
N THR A 66 1.68 7.10 -6.31
CA THR A 66 1.01 7.39 -7.58
C THR A 66 1.93 7.16 -8.77
N SER A 67 3.17 7.63 -8.66
CA SER A 67 4.18 7.53 -9.71
C SER A 67 5.01 6.26 -9.56
N SER A 68 5.70 5.87 -10.62
CA SER A 68 6.55 4.67 -10.63
C SER A 68 7.63 4.75 -9.55
N SER A 69 8.33 5.87 -9.42
CA SER A 69 9.41 6.02 -8.42
C SER A 69 8.89 5.96 -6.97
N GLU A 70 7.69 6.50 -6.72
CA GLU A 70 7.04 6.37 -5.41
C GLU A 70 6.66 4.92 -5.11
N CYS A 71 6.13 4.21 -6.11
CA CYS A 71 5.86 2.77 -6.02
C CYS A 71 7.15 1.96 -5.80
N GLU A 72 8.26 2.37 -6.37
CA GLU A 72 9.53 1.66 -6.18
C GLU A 72 10.07 1.80 -4.76
N ALA A 73 9.87 2.97 -4.14
CA ALA A 73 10.36 3.29 -2.80
C ALA A 73 9.48 2.75 -1.66
N LEU A 74 8.18 2.53 -1.89
CA LEU A 74 7.25 2.10 -0.84
C LEU A 74 7.62 0.74 -0.21
N PRO A 75 7.95 -0.32 -0.98
CA PRO A 75 8.39 -1.60 -0.42
C PRO A 75 9.62 -1.47 0.49
N GLU A 76 10.54 -0.55 0.22
CA GLU A 76 11.73 -0.32 1.05
C GLU A 76 11.41 0.25 2.43
N LYS A 77 10.18 0.77 2.63
CA LYS A 77 9.69 1.20 3.95
C LYS A 77 9.09 0.06 4.76
N ILE A 78 8.86 -1.09 4.14
CA ILE A 78 8.29 -2.29 4.76
C ILE A 78 9.46 -3.21 5.08
N GLY A 79 9.99 -3.07 6.30
CA GLY A 79 11.17 -3.81 6.77
C GLY A 79 11.03 -5.33 6.75
#